data_AF-A0A256C418-F1
#
_entry.id   AF-A0A256C418-F1
#
_cell.length_a   1.000
_cell.length_b   1.000
_cell.length_c   1.000
_cell.angle_alpha   90.00
_cell.angle_beta   90.00
_cell.angle_gamma   90.00
#
_symmetry.space_group_name_H-M   'P 1'
#
loop_
_entity.id
_entity.type
_entity.pdbx_description
1 polymer ?
#
loop_
_entity_poly.entity_id
_entity_poly.type
_entity_poly.pdbx_seq_one_letter_code
_entity_poly.pdbx_strand_id
1 'polypeptide(L)'
;MNLNATLFAQFVVFFTLVWFVMKFIWPPMIKAIDERRAKIAEGLKAAEDSVAEKMAADSEVKVLLKDAKQEASSIVALANKRAEEAVEASRAQAKEVADKQLQNAQDQILVETNQAKEKLRQEVVALALEGASKIVGKEVDRATHESLLKDLASRL
;
A
#
# COMPACT_ATOMS: atom_id res chain seq x y z
N MET A 1 67.28 3.87 90.66
CA MET A 1 66.40 2.71 90.42
C MET A 1 67.15 1.75 89.51
N ASN A 2 67.48 0.56 90.00
CA ASN A 2 68.25 -0.43 89.25
C ASN A 2 67.44 -0.89 88.03
N LEU A 3 68.10 -1.00 86.86
CA LEU A 3 67.55 -1.73 85.73
C LEU A 3 67.39 -3.19 86.16
N ASN A 4 66.20 -3.56 86.58
CA ASN A 4 65.86 -4.92 86.98
C ASN A 4 65.44 -5.73 85.75
N ALA A 5 65.68 -7.05 85.76
CA ALA A 5 65.33 -7.98 84.69
C ALA A 5 63.86 -7.90 84.24
N THR A 6 62.97 -7.38 85.09
CA THR A 6 61.56 -7.10 84.79
C THR A 6 61.37 -6.06 83.68
N LEU A 7 62.21 -5.02 83.59
CA LEU A 7 62.15 -4.06 82.47
C LEU A 7 62.49 -4.73 81.14
N PHE A 8 63.52 -5.58 81.12
CA PHE A 8 63.90 -6.31 79.90
C PHE A 8 62.80 -7.29 79.47
N ALA A 9 62.25 -8.06 80.43
CA ALA A 9 61.11 -8.94 80.16
C ALA A 9 59.89 -8.16 79.62
N GLN A 10 59.62 -6.96 80.16
CA GLN A 10 58.52 -6.11 79.69
C GLN A 10 58.75 -5.60 78.26
N PHE A 11 59.99 -5.24 77.88
CA PHE A 11 60.30 -4.90 76.49
C PHE A 11 60.10 -6.09 75.55
N VAL A 12 60.54 -7.29 75.92
CA VAL A 12 60.35 -8.50 75.11
C VAL A 12 58.86 -8.78 74.88
N VAL A 13 58.05 -8.70 75.94
CA VAL A 13 56.59 -8.88 75.82
C VAL A 13 55.96 -7.79 74.96
N PHE A 14 56.35 -6.52 75.15
CA PHE A 14 55.84 -5.40 74.35
C PHE A 14 56.16 -5.58 72.86
N PHE A 15 57.41 -5.87 72.50
CA PHE A 15 57.81 -6.10 71.11
C PHE A 15 57.12 -7.32 70.50
N THR A 16 56.94 -8.39 71.27
CA THR A 16 56.21 -9.59 70.80
C THR A 16 54.74 -9.26 70.52
N LEU A 17 54.10 -8.45 71.37
CA LEU A 17 52.73 -7.98 71.17
C LEU A 17 52.62 -7.07 69.94
N VAL A 18 53.53 -6.10 69.79
CA VAL A 18 53.57 -5.20 68.63
C VAL A 18 53.75 -6.01 67.34
N TRP A 19 54.65 -6.99 67.34
CA TRP A 19 54.85 -7.87 66.19
C TRP A 19 53.60 -8.68 65.87
N PHE A 20 52.92 -9.22 66.88
CA PHE A 20 51.65 -9.94 66.69
C PHE A 20 50.56 -9.03 66.11
N VAL A 21 50.38 -7.83 66.64
CA VAL A 21 49.39 -6.86 66.14
C VAL A 21 49.70 -6.44 64.70
N MET A 22 50.97 -6.16 64.41
CA MET A 22 51.42 -5.78 63.06
C MET A 22 51.21 -6.91 62.05
N LYS A 23 51.41 -8.17 62.46
CA LYS A 23 51.30 -9.34 61.57
C LYS A 23 49.88 -9.86 61.41
N PHE A 24 49.06 -9.83 62.47
CA PHE A 24 47.74 -10.50 62.47
C PHE A 24 46.55 -9.54 62.45
N ILE A 25 46.66 -8.36 63.05
CA ILE A 25 45.50 -7.45 63.23
C ILE A 25 45.52 -6.32 62.22
N TRP A 26 46.69 -5.76 61.91
CA TRP A 26 46.83 -4.67 60.94
C TRP A 26 46.43 -5.04 59.51
N PRO A 27 46.84 -6.20 58.96
CA PRO A 27 46.51 -6.57 57.58
C PRO A 27 45.00 -6.73 57.31
N PRO A 28 44.19 -7.44 58.12
CA PRO A 28 42.75 -7.56 57.87
C PRO A 28 42.02 -6.22 58.04
N MET A 29 42.50 -5.33 58.92
CA MET A 29 41.90 -4.01 59.11
C MET A 29 42.08 -3.11 57.88
N ILE A 30 43.30 -3.03 57.34
CA ILE A 30 43.57 -2.27 56.11
C ILE A 30 42.83 -2.89 54.92
N LYS A 31 42.83 -4.22 54.81
CA LYS A 31 42.10 -4.92 53.75
C LYS A 31 40.61 -4.58 53.75
N ALA A 32 39.96 -4.54 54.90
CA ALA A 32 38.55 -4.16 55.01
C ALA A 32 38.29 -2.70 54.58
N ILE A 33 39.23 -1.79 54.87
CA ILE A 33 39.15 -0.39 54.43
C ILE A 33 39.33 -0.29 52.92
N ASP A 34 40.31 -1.00 52.35
CA ASP A 34 40.59 -1.00 50.91
C ASP A 34 39.46 -1.65 50.11
N GLU A 35 38.90 -2.77 50.58
CA GLU A 35 37.72 -3.39 49.97
C GLU A 35 36.53 -2.43 49.93
N ARG A 36 36.29 -1.69 51.01
CA ARG A 36 35.22 -0.68 51.04
C ARG A 36 35.50 0.48 50.07
N ARG A 37 36.74 0.96 49.99
CA ARG A 37 37.14 2.00 49.05
C ARG A 37 36.99 1.54 47.60
N ALA A 38 37.43 0.33 47.29
CA ALA A 38 37.31 -0.29 45.98
C ALA A 38 35.84 -0.42 45.57
N LYS A 39 34.98 -0.93 46.46
CA LYS A 39 33.55 -1.09 46.19
C LYS A 39 32.83 0.25 45.93
N ILE A 40 33.22 1.32 46.64
CA ILE A 40 32.67 2.66 46.41
C ILE A 40 33.14 3.21 45.06
N ALA A 41 34.44 3.07 44.75
CA ALA A 41 35.01 3.54 43.49
C ALA A 41 34.41 2.80 42.29
N GLU A 42 34.27 1.47 42.38
CA GLU A 42 33.64 0.64 41.36
C GLU A 42 32.15 0.98 41.21
N GLY A 43 31.42 1.17 42.31
CA GLY A 43 30.01 1.55 42.27
C GLY A 43 29.79 2.94 41.65
N LEU A 44 30.66 3.90 41.96
CA LEU A 44 30.59 5.24 41.37
C LEU A 44 30.89 5.20 39.87
N LYS A 45 31.95 4.48 39.48
CA LYS A 45 32.29 4.32 38.07
C LYS A 45 31.18 3.61 37.28
N ALA A 46 30.62 2.53 37.83
CA ALA A 46 29.51 1.82 37.20
C ALA A 46 28.27 2.72 37.05
N ALA A 47 28.00 3.61 38.01
CA ALA A 47 26.91 4.58 37.92
C ALA A 47 27.16 5.63 36.83
N GLU A 48 28.38 6.17 36.74
CA GLU A 48 28.77 7.11 35.68
C GLU A 48 28.66 6.48 34.29
N ASP A 49 29.21 5.26 34.13
CA ASP A 49 29.16 4.49 32.89
C ASP A 49 27.69 4.19 32.51
N SER A 50 26.86 3.79 33.46
CA SER A 50 25.42 3.54 33.22
C SER A 50 24.67 4.78 32.77
N VAL A 51 24.99 5.95 33.32
CA VAL A 51 24.38 7.23 32.89
C VAL A 51 24.83 7.59 31.48
N ALA A 52 26.11 7.42 31.17
CA ALA A 52 26.65 7.68 29.83
C ALA A 52 26.03 6.75 28.79
N GLU A 53 25.96 5.43 29.07
CA GLU A 53 25.32 4.45 28.21
C GLU A 53 23.85 4.76 28.00
N LYS A 54 23.11 5.13 29.05
CA LYS A 54 21.72 5.54 28.93
C LYS A 54 21.55 6.76 28.03
N MET A 55 22.40 7.77 28.19
CA MET A 55 22.36 8.96 27.34
C MET A 55 22.66 8.64 25.87
N ALA A 56 23.61 7.74 25.62
CA ALA A 56 23.94 7.26 24.27
C ALA A 56 22.75 6.50 23.66
N ALA A 57 22.17 5.56 24.41
CA ALA A 57 21.00 4.79 23.97
C ALA A 57 19.78 5.69 23.71
N ASP A 58 19.51 6.66 24.58
CA ASP A 58 18.41 7.64 24.37
C ASP A 58 18.64 8.49 23.11
N SER A 59 19.90 8.82 22.80
CA SER A 59 20.26 9.53 21.58
C SER A 59 20.01 8.67 20.34
N GLU A 60 20.48 7.42 20.36
CA GLU A 60 20.29 6.46 19.28
C GLU A 60 18.81 6.18 19.01
N VAL A 61 18.02 5.96 20.07
CA VAL A 61 16.56 5.78 19.96
C VAL A 61 15.88 7.00 19.33
N LYS A 62 16.29 8.22 19.69
CA LYS A 62 15.74 9.44 19.07
C LYS A 62 16.06 9.53 17.59
N VAL A 63 17.28 9.16 17.19
CA VAL A 63 17.68 9.12 15.76
C VAL A 63 16.85 8.07 15.03
N LEU A 64 16.79 6.84 15.57
CA LEU A 64 16.02 5.75 14.97
C LEU A 64 14.54 6.11 14.82
N LEU A 65 13.93 6.74 15.82
CA LEU A 65 12.53 7.20 15.74
C LEU A 65 12.32 8.30 14.70
N LYS A 66 13.30 9.19 14.51
CA LYS A 66 13.25 10.23 13.48
C LYS A 66 13.33 9.60 12.09
N ASP A 67 14.27 8.68 11.90
CA ASP A 67 14.48 8.00 10.62
C ASP A 67 13.27 7.14 10.27
N ALA A 68 12.73 6.38 11.23
CA ALA A 68 11.51 5.60 11.04
C ALA A 68 10.29 6.46 10.67
N LYS A 69 10.15 7.65 11.28
CA LYS A 69 9.09 8.60 10.91
C LYS A 69 9.27 9.14 9.49
N GLN A 70 10.51 9.45 9.09
CA GLN A 70 10.82 9.93 7.76
C GLN A 70 10.55 8.85 6.71
N GLU A 71 10.95 7.61 6.98
CA GLU A 71 10.69 6.46 6.12
C GLU A 71 9.18 6.21 6.00
N ALA A 72 8.44 6.19 7.11
CA ALA A 72 6.99 6.04 7.10
C ALA A 72 6.30 7.15 6.27
N SER A 73 6.74 8.40 6.42
CA SER A 73 6.21 9.51 5.61
C SER A 73 6.52 9.32 4.13
N SER A 74 7.71 8.83 3.78
CA SER A 74 8.10 8.54 2.40
C SER A 74 7.27 7.41 1.78
N ILE A 75 6.98 6.35 2.55
CA ILE A 75 6.15 5.23 2.13
C ILE A 75 4.72 5.71 1.83
N VAL A 76 4.15 6.53 2.72
CA VAL A 76 2.80 7.09 2.52
C VAL A 76 2.77 8.01 1.28
N ALA A 77 3.78 8.85 1.10
CA ALA A 77 3.88 9.71 -0.08
C ALA A 77 3.98 8.88 -1.37
N LEU A 78 4.80 7.83 -1.38
CA LEU A 78 4.93 6.92 -2.53
C LEU A 78 3.62 6.16 -2.80
N ALA A 79 2.93 5.71 -1.75
CA ALA A 79 1.66 5.02 -1.87
C ALA A 79 0.58 5.93 -2.49
N ASN A 80 0.48 7.18 -2.03
CA ASN A 80 -0.45 8.17 -2.60
C ASN A 80 -0.13 8.45 -4.06
N LYS A 81 1.15 8.66 -4.40
CA LYS A 81 1.57 8.87 -5.79
C LYS A 81 1.20 7.70 -6.69
N ARG A 82 1.46 6.46 -6.25
CA ARG A 82 1.09 5.25 -7.00
C ARG A 82 -0.42 5.09 -7.13
N ALA A 83 -1.19 5.47 -6.11
CA ALA A 83 -2.64 5.45 -6.17
C ALA A 83 -3.17 6.45 -7.20
N GLU A 84 -2.63 7.67 -7.24
CA GLU A 84 -2.95 8.67 -8.27
C GLU A 84 -2.59 8.18 -9.67
N GLU A 85 -1.38 7.64 -9.86
CA GLU A 85 -0.95 7.05 -11.13
C GLU A 85 -1.88 5.90 -11.58
N ALA A 86 -2.30 5.04 -10.65
CA ALA A 86 -3.23 3.94 -10.95
C ALA A 86 -4.63 4.43 -11.32
N VAL A 87 -5.13 5.48 -10.65
CA VAL A 87 -6.41 6.12 -10.96
C VAL A 87 -6.37 6.75 -12.35
N GLU A 88 -5.31 7.49 -12.67
CA GLU A 88 -5.15 8.12 -13.99
C GLU A 88 -4.99 7.08 -15.11
N ALA A 89 -4.22 6.00 -14.88
CA ALA A 89 -4.15 4.88 -15.82
C ALA A 89 -5.52 4.21 -16.02
N SER A 90 -6.27 3.99 -14.95
CA SER A 90 -7.63 3.42 -15.02
C SER A 90 -8.60 4.33 -15.78
N ARG A 91 -8.51 5.65 -15.58
CA ARG A 91 -9.30 6.64 -16.32
C ARG A 91 -8.95 6.66 -17.80
N ALA A 92 -7.67 6.59 -18.15
CA ALA A 92 -7.22 6.53 -19.53
C ALA A 92 -7.75 5.26 -20.22
N GLN A 93 -7.62 4.10 -19.57
CA GLN A 93 -8.16 2.84 -20.08
C GLN A 93 -9.68 2.85 -20.22
N ALA A 94 -10.40 3.43 -19.24
CA ALA A 94 -11.85 3.58 -19.31
C ALA A 94 -12.29 4.43 -20.50
N LYS A 95 -11.58 5.52 -20.80
CA LYS A 95 -11.84 6.34 -22.00
C LYS A 95 -11.60 5.55 -23.29
N GLU A 96 -10.48 4.81 -23.38
CA GLU A 96 -10.20 3.99 -24.56
C GLU A 96 -11.28 2.93 -24.79
N VAL A 97 -11.73 2.26 -23.73
CA VAL A 97 -12.83 1.29 -23.81
C VAL A 97 -14.14 1.96 -24.21
N ALA A 98 -14.45 3.14 -23.65
CA ALA A 98 -15.64 3.89 -24.01
C ALA A 98 -15.64 4.32 -25.49
N ASP A 99 -14.49 4.80 -26.00
CA ASP A 99 -14.33 5.20 -27.39
C ASP A 99 -14.49 4.00 -28.34
N LYS A 100 -13.89 2.85 -27.99
CA LYS A 100 -14.09 1.59 -28.72
C LYS A 100 -15.55 1.14 -28.71
N GLN A 101 -16.22 1.23 -27.57
CA GLN A 101 -17.62 0.89 -27.45
C GLN A 101 -18.50 1.80 -28.32
N LEU A 102 -18.19 3.10 -28.36
CA LEU A 102 -18.90 4.07 -29.19
C LEU A 102 -18.73 3.77 -30.68
N GLN A 103 -17.50 3.46 -31.12
CA GLN A 103 -17.22 3.04 -32.50
C GLN A 103 -18.00 1.78 -32.88
N ASN A 104 -17.96 0.75 -32.03
CA ASN A 104 -18.71 -0.48 -32.25
C ASN A 104 -20.23 -0.23 -32.35
N ALA A 105 -20.77 0.68 -31.51
CA ALA A 105 -22.18 1.05 -31.57
C ALA A 105 -22.52 1.78 -32.87
N GLN A 106 -21.66 2.69 -33.35
CA GLN A 106 -21.85 3.36 -34.64
C GLN A 106 -21.84 2.37 -35.79
N ASP A 107 -20.91 1.41 -35.79
CA ASP A 107 -20.84 0.36 -36.80
C ASP A 107 -22.10 -0.53 -36.79
N GLN A 108 -22.59 -0.91 -35.60
CA GLN A 108 -23.85 -1.64 -35.47
C GLN A 108 -25.04 -0.85 -36.00
N ILE A 109 -25.15 0.45 -35.67
CA ILE A 109 -26.20 1.32 -36.19
C ILE A 109 -26.15 1.39 -37.72
N LEU A 110 -24.96 1.47 -38.33
CA LEU A 110 -24.81 1.47 -39.79
C LEU A 110 -25.30 0.16 -40.41
N VAL A 111 -24.94 -0.98 -39.81
CA VAL A 111 -25.40 -2.30 -40.26
C VAL A 111 -26.92 -2.41 -40.14
N GLU A 112 -27.50 -2.05 -39.00
CA GLU A 112 -28.94 -2.08 -38.77
C GLU A 112 -29.70 -1.14 -39.71
N THR A 113 -29.16 0.06 -39.96
CA THR A 113 -29.76 1.02 -40.90
C THR A 113 -29.79 0.48 -42.32
N ASN A 114 -28.72 -0.20 -42.75
CA ASN A 114 -28.68 -0.83 -44.08
C ASN A 114 -29.67 -2.01 -44.17
N GLN A 115 -29.78 -2.83 -43.12
CA GLN A 115 -30.79 -3.88 -43.06
C GLN A 115 -32.22 -3.33 -43.08
N ALA A 116 -32.48 -2.24 -42.36
CA ALA A 116 -33.78 -1.56 -42.35
C ALA A 116 -34.12 -1.00 -43.74
N LYS A 117 -33.17 -0.36 -44.43
CA LYS A 117 -33.34 0.11 -45.81
C LYS A 117 -33.67 -1.02 -46.79
N GLU A 118 -33.01 -2.17 -46.64
CA GLU A 118 -33.26 -3.34 -47.49
C GLU A 118 -34.67 -3.92 -47.26
N LYS A 119 -35.09 -4.05 -45.99
CA LYS A 119 -36.48 -4.42 -45.66
C LYS A 119 -37.48 -3.44 -46.25
N LEU A 120 -37.23 -2.13 -46.12
CA LEU A 120 -38.10 -1.09 -46.66
C LEU A 120 -38.21 -1.17 -48.18
N ARG A 121 -37.11 -1.47 -48.89
CA ARG A 121 -37.14 -1.72 -50.35
C ARG A 121 -38.05 -2.90 -50.71
N GLN A 122 -37.95 -4.00 -49.98
CA GLN A 122 -38.81 -5.17 -50.20
C GLN A 122 -40.29 -4.84 -49.98
N GLU A 123 -40.62 -4.11 -48.92
CA GLU A 123 -41.98 -3.66 -48.64
C GLU A 123 -42.51 -2.70 -49.73
N VAL A 124 -41.68 -1.76 -50.20
CA VAL A 124 -42.06 -0.82 -51.28
C VAL A 124 -42.31 -1.56 -52.59
N VAL A 125 -41.49 -2.56 -52.93
CA VAL A 125 -41.71 -3.40 -54.13
C VAL A 125 -43.02 -4.17 -54.01
N ALA A 126 -43.32 -4.75 -52.85
CA ALA A 126 -44.59 -5.43 -52.61
C ALA A 126 -45.80 -4.48 -52.73
N LEU A 127 -45.73 -3.29 -52.14
CA LEU A 127 -46.75 -2.25 -52.26
C LEU A 127 -46.93 -1.75 -53.71
N ALA A 128 -45.82 -1.60 -54.46
CA ALA A 128 -45.87 -1.19 -55.87
C ALA A 128 -46.53 -2.26 -56.75
N LEU A 129 -46.24 -3.55 -56.52
CA LEU A 129 -46.90 -4.68 -57.18
C LEU A 129 -48.39 -4.74 -56.85
N GLU A 130 -48.78 -4.51 -55.59
CA GLU A 130 -50.19 -4.45 -55.19
C GLU A 130 -50.91 -3.25 -55.84
N GLY A 131 -50.28 -2.09 -55.87
CA GLY A 131 -50.78 -0.89 -56.53
C GLY A 131 -50.95 -1.07 -58.04
N ALA A 132 -49.93 -1.63 -58.70
CA ALA A 132 -49.99 -1.97 -60.13
C ALA A 132 -51.11 -2.99 -60.42
N SER A 133 -51.27 -4.02 -59.57
CA SER A 133 -52.36 -4.99 -59.68
C SER A 133 -53.74 -4.35 -59.53
N LYS A 134 -53.90 -3.40 -58.61
CA LYS A 134 -55.15 -2.62 -58.45
C LYS A 134 -55.43 -1.71 -59.63
N ILE A 135 -54.41 -1.08 -60.23
CA ILE A 135 -54.58 -0.23 -61.43
C ILE A 135 -54.98 -1.08 -62.63
N VAL A 136 -54.28 -2.19 -62.88
CA VAL A 136 -54.63 -3.14 -63.96
C VAL A 136 -56.04 -3.70 -63.73
N GLY A 137 -56.38 -4.08 -62.49
CA GLY A 137 -57.74 -4.52 -62.15
C GLY A 137 -58.81 -3.45 -62.35
N LYS A 138 -58.45 -2.16 -62.33
CA LYS A 138 -59.35 -1.03 -62.63
C LYS A 138 -59.45 -0.72 -64.13
N GLU A 139 -58.38 -0.91 -64.91
CA GLU A 139 -58.42 -0.79 -66.37
C GLU A 139 -59.11 -1.98 -67.03
N VAL A 140 -59.02 -3.17 -66.42
CA VAL A 140 -59.85 -4.35 -66.73
C VAL A 140 -61.25 -4.16 -66.11
N ASP A 141 -61.89 -3.03 -66.42
CA ASP A 141 -63.27 -2.79 -66.03
C ASP A 141 -64.22 -3.52 -66.99
N ARG A 142 -65.26 -4.09 -66.39
CA ARG A 142 -66.28 -4.92 -67.04
C ARG A 142 -66.99 -4.17 -68.17
N ALA A 143 -67.01 -2.83 -68.11
CA ALA A 143 -67.58 -1.95 -69.13
C ALA A 143 -66.82 -1.98 -70.48
N THR A 144 -65.49 -2.09 -70.47
CA THR A 144 -64.68 -2.17 -71.71
C THR A 144 -64.75 -3.56 -72.33
N HIS A 145 -64.89 -4.61 -71.51
CA HIS A 145 -65.09 -5.97 -72.01
C HIS A 145 -66.51 -6.22 -72.53
N GLU A 146 -67.56 -5.64 -71.93
CA GLU A 146 -68.93 -5.75 -72.47
C GLU A 146 -69.07 -5.06 -73.83
N SER A 147 -68.42 -3.91 -74.05
CA SER A 147 -68.49 -3.21 -75.34
C SER A 147 -67.74 -3.96 -76.44
N LEU A 148 -66.56 -4.52 -76.15
CA LEU A 148 -65.79 -5.34 -77.10
C LEU A 148 -66.44 -6.70 -77.38
N LEU A 149 -67.09 -7.33 -76.39
CA LEU A 149 -67.83 -8.58 -76.59
C LEU A 149 -69.13 -8.36 -77.37
N LYS A 150 -69.84 -7.22 -77.16
CA LYS A 150 -70.99 -6.84 -77.98
C LYS A 150 -70.62 -6.54 -79.44
N ASP A 151 -69.45 -5.95 -79.68
CA ASP A 151 -68.99 -5.63 -81.04
C ASP A 151 -68.40 -6.86 -81.79
N LEU A 152 -67.92 -7.87 -81.06
CA LEU A 152 -67.55 -9.18 -81.64
C LEU A 152 -68.77 -10.06 -81.90
N ALA A 153 -69.78 -10.03 -81.02
CA ALA A 153 -71.03 -10.77 -81.21
C ALA A 153 -71.92 -10.21 -82.33
N SER A 154 -71.70 -8.96 -82.76
CA SER A 154 -72.39 -8.35 -83.91
C SER A 154 -71.76 -8.67 -85.27
N ARG A 155 -70.61 -9.39 -85.29
CA ARG A 155 -69.90 -9.84 -86.49
C ARG A 155 -70.04 -11.33 -86.79
N LEU A 156 -70.89 -12.04 -86.05
CA LEU A 156 -71.42 -13.38 -86.35
C LEU A 156 -72.90 -13.25 -86.73
#